data_AF-A0A1B6C0B5-F1
#
_entry.id   AF-A0A1B6C0B5-F1
#
_cell.length_a   1.000
_cell.length_b   1.000
_cell.length_c   1.000
_cell.angle_alpha   90.00
_cell.angle_beta   90.00
_cell.angle_gamma   90.00
#
_symmetry.space_group_name_H-M   'P 1'
#
loop_
_entity.id
_entity.type
_entity.pdbx_description
1 polymer ?
#
loop_
_entity_poly.entity_id
_entity_poly.type
_entity_poly.pdbx_seq_one_letter_code
_entity_poly.pdbx_strand_id
1 'polypeptide(L)'
;LVWQGSEPEVEGTLSVQPQANPVKGFDLYFLNLTVENNRRNPWFIEFWEDHFQCRYPNSSKTPHNLKYTKFCTSRERLTRDNTAFENQLQFVSDAVMAFAQAFKHMHKELCQGRRGLCEAMKPIKGPELLKYLRMVSFKGLSGDKFHFDPSGDGPARYNIIHFKQLSLGNYQWVRVGEYDEGELRLNMKEIQFRLLQTQLPESVCSLPCEIGQAKKYVEGDSCCWHCFNCTQYQIRDPLDETQCNNCPKGTIPDHNKQFCLEIPEVFLRAESPWAIGNF
;
A
#
# COMPACT_ATOMS: atom_id res chain seq x y z
N LEU A 1 -15.33 1.75 2.55
CA LEU A 1 -14.08 2.18 3.23
C LEU A 1 -14.41 3.44 4.00
N VAL A 2 -14.19 3.39 5.31
CA VAL A 2 -14.21 4.47 6.32
C VAL A 2 -15.19 5.65 6.11
N TRP A 3 -16.33 5.49 6.79
CA TRP A 3 -17.27 6.44 7.41
C TRP A 3 -17.73 7.68 6.60
N GLN A 4 -18.89 7.53 5.98
CA GLN A 4 -19.69 8.61 5.41
C GLN A 4 -20.00 9.66 6.50
N GLY A 5 -19.46 10.88 6.36
CA GLY A 5 -19.59 11.96 7.34
C GLY A 5 -18.36 12.23 8.22
N SER A 6 -17.27 11.46 8.08
CA SER A 6 -16.00 11.66 8.81
C SER A 6 -14.82 11.76 7.85
N GLU A 7 -15.09 12.25 6.65
CA GLU A 7 -14.06 12.53 5.66
C GLU A 7 -12.97 13.50 6.19
N PRO A 8 -13.29 14.56 6.97
CA PRO A 8 -12.27 15.46 7.52
C PRO A 8 -11.26 14.80 8.48
N GLU A 9 -11.68 13.79 9.23
CA GLU A 9 -10.88 13.08 10.23
C GLU A 9 -9.88 12.10 9.58
N VAL A 10 -10.21 11.62 8.38
CA VAL A 10 -9.44 10.58 7.68
C VAL A 10 -8.71 11.12 6.45
N GLU A 11 -8.83 12.43 6.19
CA GLU A 11 -8.01 13.15 5.22
C GLU A 11 -6.52 12.90 5.45
N GLY A 12 -5.79 12.67 4.36
CA GLY A 12 -4.37 12.37 4.41
C GLY A 12 -4.05 10.88 4.56
N THR A 13 -5.05 10.00 4.58
CA THR A 13 -4.82 8.55 4.65
C THR A 13 -4.15 8.04 3.38
N LEU A 14 -2.95 7.47 3.53
CA LEU A 14 -2.34 6.58 2.54
C LEU A 14 -2.79 5.15 2.80
N SER A 15 -3.19 4.45 1.75
CA SER A 15 -3.64 3.07 1.82
C SER A 15 -3.11 2.26 0.63
N VAL A 16 -3.13 0.95 0.80
CA VAL A 16 -2.65 -0.02 -0.19
C VAL A 16 -3.85 -0.79 -0.71
N GLN A 17 -4.04 -0.76 -2.02
CA GLN A 17 -5.13 -1.46 -2.69
C GLN A 17 -4.54 -2.51 -3.63
N PRO A 18 -4.94 -3.80 -3.53
CA PRO A 18 -4.54 -4.81 -4.50
C PRO A 18 -4.83 -4.34 -5.93
N GLN A 19 -3.82 -4.38 -6.78
CA GLN A 19 -3.95 -3.91 -8.15
C GLN A 19 -4.69 -4.97 -8.96
N ALA A 20 -5.90 -4.63 -9.38
CA ALA A 20 -6.71 -5.44 -10.27
C ALA A 20 -7.11 -4.61 -11.49
N ASN A 21 -6.99 -5.22 -12.66
CA ASN A 21 -7.33 -4.66 -13.95
C ASN A 21 -8.65 -5.28 -14.45
N PRO A 22 -9.48 -4.51 -15.17
CA PRO A 22 -10.71 -5.04 -15.74
C PRO A 22 -10.47 -6.27 -16.64
N VAL A 23 -11.24 -7.33 -16.42
CA VAL A 23 -11.20 -8.53 -17.26
C VAL A 23 -11.91 -8.25 -18.57
N LYS A 24 -11.16 -8.33 -19.68
CA LYS A 24 -11.66 -7.96 -21.01
C LYS A 24 -12.86 -8.81 -21.42
N GLY A 25 -13.97 -8.15 -21.74
CA GLY A 25 -15.19 -8.78 -22.26
C GLY A 25 -16.10 -9.40 -21.20
N PHE A 26 -15.70 -9.41 -19.91
CA PHE A 26 -16.58 -9.91 -18.85
C PHE A 26 -17.80 -9.01 -18.65
N ASP A 27 -17.62 -7.70 -18.74
CA ASP A 27 -18.70 -6.73 -18.68
C ASP A 27 -19.73 -7.00 -19.78
N LEU A 28 -19.31 -7.15 -21.03
CA LEU A 28 -20.18 -7.48 -22.15
C LEU A 28 -20.90 -8.82 -21.96
N TYR A 29 -20.18 -9.83 -21.46
CA TYR A 29 -20.77 -11.13 -21.13
C TYR A 29 -21.86 -10.99 -20.07
N PHE A 30 -21.56 -10.32 -18.96
CA PHE A 30 -22.44 -10.22 -17.80
C PHE A 30 -23.69 -9.38 -18.10
N LEU A 31 -23.53 -8.24 -18.80
CA LEU A 31 -24.65 -7.36 -19.18
C LEU A 31 -25.63 -8.02 -20.15
N ASN A 32 -25.16 -9.01 -20.92
CA ASN A 32 -26.01 -9.76 -21.84
C ASN A 32 -26.75 -10.94 -21.17
N LEU A 33 -26.52 -11.18 -19.88
CA LEU A 33 -27.25 -12.22 -19.15
C LEU A 33 -28.69 -11.77 -18.88
N THR A 34 -29.61 -12.72 -19.05
CA THR A 34 -31.01 -12.60 -18.65
C THR A 34 -31.43 -13.86 -17.92
N VAL A 35 -32.57 -13.79 -17.22
CA VAL A 35 -33.11 -14.96 -16.53
C VAL A 35 -33.41 -16.10 -17.51
N GLU A 36 -33.79 -15.80 -18.74
CA GLU A 36 -34.12 -16.80 -19.76
C GLU A 36 -32.88 -17.55 -20.29
N ASN A 37 -31.75 -16.85 -20.43
CA ASN A 37 -30.53 -17.40 -21.01
C ASN A 37 -29.55 -17.99 -19.97
N ASN A 38 -29.67 -17.62 -18.69
CA ASN A 38 -28.77 -18.05 -17.62
C ASN A 38 -29.40 -19.09 -16.69
N ARG A 39 -29.71 -20.27 -17.23
CA ARG A 39 -30.34 -21.36 -16.44
C ARG A 39 -29.38 -22.15 -15.56
N ARG A 40 -28.07 -21.94 -15.72
CA ARG A 40 -27.02 -22.67 -14.99
C ARG A 40 -26.83 -22.18 -13.56
N ASN A 41 -27.16 -20.93 -13.28
CA ASN A 41 -26.93 -20.31 -11.98
C ASN A 41 -28.26 -20.28 -11.20
N PRO A 42 -28.40 -21.08 -10.12
CA PRO A 42 -29.64 -21.15 -9.37
C PRO A 42 -29.98 -19.86 -8.62
N TRP A 43 -28.98 -19.01 -8.33
CA TRP A 43 -29.15 -17.75 -7.63
C TRP A 43 -29.40 -16.55 -8.56
N PHE A 44 -29.41 -16.76 -9.88
CA PHE A 44 -29.52 -15.64 -10.81
C PHE A 44 -30.91 -14.97 -10.76
N ILE A 45 -31.96 -15.75 -10.49
CA ILE A 45 -33.30 -15.20 -10.28
C ILE A 45 -33.34 -14.33 -9.03
N GLU A 46 -32.75 -14.80 -7.93
CA GLU A 46 -32.68 -14.06 -6.67
C GLU A 46 -31.94 -12.72 -6.85
N PHE A 47 -30.78 -12.76 -7.51
CA PHE A 47 -30.04 -11.56 -7.89
C PHE A 47 -30.90 -10.60 -8.73
N TRP A 48 -31.63 -11.12 -9.71
CA TRP A 48 -32.47 -10.29 -10.60
C TRP A 48 -33.60 -9.60 -9.83
N GLU A 49 -34.26 -10.34 -8.93
CA GLU A 49 -35.33 -9.82 -8.08
C GLU A 49 -34.86 -8.73 -7.14
N ASP A 50 -33.68 -8.90 -6.51
CA ASP A 50 -33.07 -7.85 -5.69
C ASP A 50 -32.62 -6.67 -6.54
N HIS A 51 -31.92 -6.90 -7.66
CA HIS A 51 -31.38 -5.82 -8.49
C HIS A 51 -32.48 -4.90 -9.07
N PHE A 52 -33.57 -5.49 -9.58
CA PHE A 52 -34.68 -4.73 -10.18
C PHE A 52 -35.83 -4.48 -9.20
N GLN A 53 -35.71 -4.91 -7.94
CA GLN A 53 -36.72 -4.77 -6.88
C GLN A 53 -38.11 -5.26 -7.34
N CYS A 54 -38.14 -6.47 -7.93
CA CYS A 54 -39.33 -7.07 -8.52
C CYS A 54 -39.42 -8.57 -8.18
N ARG A 55 -40.58 -9.18 -8.43
CA ARG A 55 -40.83 -10.62 -8.27
C ARG A 55 -40.84 -11.30 -9.64
N TYR A 56 -40.00 -12.31 -9.84
CA TYR A 56 -40.01 -13.04 -11.09
C TYR A 56 -41.19 -14.04 -11.12
N PRO A 57 -41.99 -14.10 -12.19
CA PRO A 57 -43.15 -14.98 -12.25
C PRO A 57 -42.73 -16.45 -12.29
N ASN A 58 -43.45 -17.31 -11.56
CA ASN A 58 -43.20 -18.76 -11.49
C ASN A 58 -41.77 -19.15 -11.04
N SER A 59 -41.08 -18.27 -10.30
CA SER A 59 -39.79 -18.59 -9.69
C SER A 59 -39.92 -19.48 -8.45
N SER A 60 -38.80 -20.13 -8.09
CA SER A 60 -38.67 -20.79 -6.77
C SER A 60 -38.77 -19.76 -5.64
N LYS A 61 -39.03 -20.23 -4.41
CA LYS A 61 -39.12 -19.33 -3.26
C LYS A 61 -37.77 -18.66 -2.97
N THR A 62 -37.72 -17.33 -3.06
CA THR A 62 -36.56 -16.50 -2.70
C THR A 62 -36.92 -15.61 -1.51
N PRO A 63 -35.94 -15.03 -0.79
CA PRO A 63 -36.22 -14.01 0.23
C PRO A 63 -36.92 -12.75 -0.33
N HIS A 64 -36.73 -12.48 -1.63
CA HIS A 64 -37.16 -11.25 -2.30
C HIS A 64 -38.57 -11.35 -2.91
N ASN A 65 -39.01 -12.54 -3.33
CA ASN A 65 -40.32 -12.72 -3.94
C ASN A 65 -41.51 -12.55 -2.97
N LEU A 66 -41.25 -12.53 -1.66
CA LEU A 66 -42.22 -12.18 -0.62
C LEU A 66 -42.20 -10.68 -0.28
N LYS A 67 -41.10 -9.99 -0.60
CA LYS A 67 -40.88 -8.58 -0.29
C LYS A 67 -41.45 -7.67 -1.39
N TYR A 68 -41.36 -8.09 -2.65
CA TYR A 68 -41.79 -7.29 -3.80
C TYR A 68 -43.17 -7.72 -4.32
N THR A 69 -44.04 -6.74 -4.54
CA THR A 69 -45.40 -6.95 -5.07
C THR A 69 -45.47 -6.82 -6.59
N LYS A 70 -44.56 -6.05 -7.19
CA LYS A 70 -44.48 -5.85 -8.64
C LYS A 70 -43.82 -7.04 -9.32
N PHE A 71 -44.44 -7.56 -10.36
CA PHE A 71 -43.81 -8.58 -11.21
C PHE A 71 -42.72 -7.96 -12.09
N CYS A 72 -41.60 -8.67 -12.22
CA CYS A 72 -40.59 -8.34 -13.22
C CYS A 72 -41.21 -8.45 -14.62
N THR A 73 -40.89 -7.50 -15.49
CA THR A 73 -41.19 -7.64 -16.91
C THR A 73 -40.05 -8.39 -17.59
N SER A 74 -40.20 -8.77 -18.86
CA SER A 74 -39.10 -9.34 -19.66
C SER A 74 -38.27 -8.25 -20.36
N ARG A 75 -38.36 -7.00 -19.90
CA ARG A 75 -37.77 -5.81 -20.54
C ARG A 75 -36.56 -5.26 -19.79
N GLU A 76 -36.40 -5.66 -18.54
CA GLU A 76 -35.30 -5.32 -17.65
C GLU A 76 -33.99 -5.79 -18.28
N ARG A 77 -32.97 -4.93 -18.20
CA ARG A 77 -31.64 -5.19 -18.73
C ARG A 77 -30.60 -4.67 -17.77
N LEU A 78 -29.54 -5.44 -17.59
CA LEU A 78 -28.35 -4.99 -16.91
C LEU A 78 -27.65 -3.98 -17.82
N THR A 79 -27.28 -2.84 -17.25
CA THR A 79 -26.53 -1.77 -17.91
C THR A 79 -25.35 -1.37 -17.04
N ARG A 80 -24.40 -0.63 -17.60
CA ARG A 80 -23.27 -0.10 -16.82
C ARG A 80 -23.70 0.90 -15.75
N ASP A 81 -24.88 1.51 -15.91
CA ASP A 81 -25.39 2.52 -14.99
C ASP A 81 -26.12 1.91 -13.79
N ASN A 82 -26.76 0.75 -13.96
CA ASN A 82 -27.46 0.07 -12.87
C ASN A 82 -26.62 -1.04 -12.21
N THR A 83 -25.55 -1.51 -12.86
CA THR A 83 -24.74 -2.65 -12.39
C THR A 83 -23.37 -2.21 -11.92
N ALA A 84 -23.09 -2.41 -10.63
CA ALA A 84 -21.75 -2.30 -10.07
C ALA A 84 -20.97 -3.60 -10.31
N PHE A 85 -19.77 -3.49 -10.87
CA PHE A 85 -18.87 -4.62 -11.10
C PHE A 85 -17.89 -4.77 -9.93
N GLU A 86 -17.52 -6.02 -9.62
CA GLU A 86 -16.46 -6.31 -8.68
C GLU A 86 -15.11 -5.87 -9.28
N ASN A 87 -14.42 -4.96 -8.59
CA ASN A 87 -13.14 -4.40 -9.00
C ASN A 87 -12.01 -5.44 -8.91
N GLN A 88 -12.19 -6.50 -8.13
CA GLN A 88 -11.21 -7.57 -7.90
C GLN A 88 -11.42 -8.82 -8.75
N LEU A 89 -12.26 -8.75 -9.79
CA LEU A 89 -12.61 -9.90 -10.64
C LEU A 89 -11.39 -10.57 -11.31
N GLN A 90 -10.33 -9.81 -11.58
CA GLN A 90 -9.09 -10.37 -12.13
C GLN A 90 -8.59 -11.57 -11.33
N PHE A 91 -8.59 -11.50 -9.99
CA PHE A 91 -8.02 -12.57 -9.16
C PHE A 91 -8.79 -13.88 -9.32
N VAL A 92 -10.12 -13.81 -9.46
CA VAL A 92 -10.97 -14.98 -9.71
C VAL A 92 -10.67 -15.57 -11.09
N SER A 93 -10.54 -14.70 -12.09
CA SER A 93 -10.22 -15.10 -13.47
C SER A 93 -8.84 -15.77 -13.56
N ASP A 94 -7.82 -15.15 -12.97
CA ASP A 94 -6.45 -15.65 -12.97
C ASP A 94 -6.33 -16.97 -12.17
N ALA A 95 -7.08 -17.13 -11.07
CA ALA A 95 -7.14 -18.39 -10.33
C ALA A 95 -7.69 -19.55 -11.19
N VAL A 96 -8.79 -19.33 -11.92
CA VAL A 96 -9.35 -20.34 -12.83
C VAL A 96 -8.38 -20.65 -13.98
N MET A 97 -7.74 -19.61 -14.53
CA MET A 97 -6.75 -19.76 -15.60
C MET A 97 -5.49 -20.50 -15.14
N ALA A 98 -5.07 -20.34 -13.88
CA ALA A 98 -3.95 -21.08 -13.30
C ALA A 98 -4.22 -22.59 -13.30
N PHE A 99 -5.42 -23.01 -12.86
CA PHE A 99 -5.82 -24.42 -12.95
C PHE A 99 -5.90 -24.91 -14.39
N ALA A 100 -6.51 -24.13 -15.29
CA ALA A 100 -6.62 -24.51 -16.70
C ALA A 100 -5.23 -24.70 -17.34
N GLN A 101 -4.29 -23.81 -17.05
CA GLN A 101 -2.92 -23.90 -17.56
C GLN A 101 -2.16 -25.07 -16.93
N ALA A 102 -2.33 -25.33 -15.63
CA ALA A 102 -1.74 -26.48 -14.96
C ALA A 102 -2.24 -27.80 -15.56
N PHE A 103 -3.55 -27.94 -15.78
CA PHE A 103 -4.12 -29.12 -16.45
C PHE A 103 -3.62 -29.27 -17.88
N LYS A 104 -3.49 -28.16 -18.63
CA LYS A 104 -2.92 -28.17 -19.98
C LYS A 104 -1.47 -28.65 -19.99
N HIS A 105 -0.65 -28.19 -19.05
CA HIS A 105 0.75 -28.63 -18.91
C HIS A 105 0.83 -30.11 -18.53
N MET A 106 0.10 -30.52 -17.48
CA MET A 106 0.01 -31.92 -17.04
C MET A 106 -0.46 -32.84 -18.16
N HIS A 107 -1.49 -32.44 -18.92
CA HIS A 107 -2.01 -33.22 -20.03
C HIS A 107 -1.02 -33.33 -21.19
N LYS A 108 -0.33 -32.24 -21.52
CA LYS A 108 0.71 -32.26 -22.57
C LYS A 108 1.83 -33.24 -22.22
N GLU A 109 2.25 -33.27 -20.96
CA GLU A 109 3.34 -34.12 -20.48
C GLU A 109 2.92 -35.60 -20.34
N LEU A 110 1.81 -35.86 -19.66
CA LEU A 110 1.37 -37.22 -19.33
C LEU A 110 0.59 -37.90 -20.46
N CYS A 111 -0.18 -37.14 -21.24
CA CYS A 111 -1.05 -37.67 -22.29
C CYS A 111 -0.55 -37.35 -23.70
N GLN A 112 0.62 -36.70 -23.84
CA GLN A 112 1.23 -36.35 -25.14
C GLN A 112 0.27 -35.56 -26.07
N GLY A 113 -0.65 -34.78 -25.49
CA GLY A 113 -1.64 -34.00 -26.25
C GLY A 113 -2.74 -34.81 -26.94
N ARG A 114 -2.92 -36.10 -26.61
CA ARG A 114 -4.04 -36.91 -27.13
C ARG A 114 -5.39 -36.31 -26.70
N ARG A 115 -6.40 -36.40 -27.57
CA ARG A 115 -7.76 -35.91 -27.24
C ARG A 115 -8.33 -36.67 -26.04
N GLY A 116 -8.89 -35.93 -25.08
CA GLY A 116 -9.47 -36.49 -23.86
C GLY A 116 -8.43 -36.80 -22.78
N LEU A 117 -8.90 -37.36 -21.65
CA LEU A 117 -8.04 -37.76 -20.54
C LEU A 117 -7.44 -39.15 -20.79
N CYS A 118 -6.13 -39.28 -20.61
CA CYS A 118 -5.44 -40.56 -20.61
C CYS A 118 -5.45 -41.22 -19.21
N GLU A 119 -5.06 -42.49 -19.14
CA GLU A 119 -5.06 -43.26 -17.89
C GLU A 119 -4.13 -42.67 -16.81
N ALA A 120 -3.05 -41.98 -17.22
CA ALA A 120 -2.16 -41.29 -16.28
C ALA A 120 -2.83 -40.11 -15.53
N MET A 121 -3.96 -39.62 -16.03
CA MET A 121 -4.78 -38.56 -15.39
C MET A 121 -6.10 -39.10 -14.82
N LYS A 122 -6.25 -40.43 -14.68
CA LYS A 122 -7.45 -41.07 -14.14
C LYS A 122 -7.12 -41.98 -12.95
N PRO A 123 -7.28 -41.54 -11.70
CA PRO A 123 -7.61 -40.18 -11.26
C PRO A 123 -6.40 -39.25 -11.25
N ILE A 124 -6.65 -37.94 -11.25
CA ILE A 124 -5.61 -36.93 -11.00
C ILE A 124 -5.23 -36.95 -9.51
N LYS A 125 -3.94 -37.06 -9.22
CA LYS A 125 -3.41 -36.97 -7.85
C LYS A 125 -3.11 -35.52 -7.50
N GLY A 126 -3.63 -35.03 -6.38
CA GLY A 126 -3.43 -33.65 -5.91
C GLY A 126 -1.97 -33.20 -5.84
N PRO A 127 -1.04 -33.98 -5.23
CA PRO A 127 0.38 -33.62 -5.20
C PRO A 127 1.03 -33.50 -6.58
N GLU A 128 0.54 -34.26 -7.56
CA GLU A 128 1.03 -34.19 -8.93
C GLU A 128 0.54 -32.90 -9.60
N LEU A 129 -0.74 -32.58 -9.46
CA LEU A 129 -1.31 -31.32 -9.94
C LEU A 129 -0.62 -30.10 -9.31
N LEU A 130 -0.26 -30.16 -8.03
CA LEU A 130 0.42 -29.07 -7.33
C LEU A 130 1.77 -28.72 -7.96
N LYS A 131 2.52 -29.70 -8.47
CA LYS A 131 3.78 -29.45 -9.20
C LYS A 131 3.54 -28.59 -10.44
N TYR A 132 2.52 -28.94 -11.23
CA TYR A 132 2.16 -28.18 -12.43
C TYR A 132 1.60 -26.80 -12.09
N LEU A 133 0.81 -26.67 -11.01
CA LEU A 133 0.31 -25.38 -10.53
C LEU A 133 1.45 -24.43 -10.16
N ARG A 134 2.47 -24.89 -9.41
CA ARG A 134 3.61 -24.06 -9.02
C ARG A 134 4.44 -23.54 -10.20
N MET A 135 4.35 -24.19 -11.36
CA MET A 135 5.12 -23.85 -12.56
C MET A 135 4.32 -23.06 -13.60
N VAL A 136 3.07 -22.66 -13.30
CA VAL A 136 2.29 -21.92 -14.29
C VAL A 136 2.86 -20.52 -14.48
N SER A 137 2.98 -20.13 -15.75
CA SER A 137 3.25 -18.76 -16.16
C SER A 137 2.44 -18.48 -17.41
N PHE A 138 1.58 -17.47 -17.35
CA PHE A 138 0.69 -17.14 -18.47
C PHE A 138 0.34 -15.65 -18.50
N LYS A 139 -0.22 -15.20 -19.61
CA LYS A 139 -0.84 -13.88 -19.72
C LYS A 139 -2.33 -14.02 -19.41
N GLY A 140 -2.78 -13.41 -18.33
CA GLY A 140 -4.17 -13.42 -17.87
C GLY A 140 -5.11 -12.66 -18.81
N LEU A 141 -6.41 -12.77 -18.56
CA LEU A 141 -7.45 -12.15 -19.39
C LEU A 141 -7.51 -10.62 -19.25
N SER A 142 -6.94 -10.06 -18.18
CA SER A 142 -6.69 -8.62 -18.04
C SER A 142 -5.54 -8.14 -18.96
N GLY A 143 -4.67 -9.05 -19.39
CA GLY A 143 -3.45 -8.76 -20.15
C GLY A 143 -2.18 -8.77 -19.30
N ASP A 144 -2.29 -8.97 -17.99
CA ASP A 144 -1.16 -9.06 -17.08
C ASP A 144 -0.45 -10.42 -17.16
N LYS A 145 0.82 -10.46 -16.78
CA LYS A 145 1.52 -11.73 -16.56
C LYS A 145 1.19 -12.25 -15.16
N PHE A 146 0.86 -13.53 -15.07
CA PHE A 146 0.62 -14.23 -13.81
C PHE A 146 1.61 -15.38 -13.66
N HIS A 147 2.16 -15.52 -12.46
CA HIS A 147 2.95 -16.66 -12.00
C HIS A 147 2.84 -16.76 -10.48
N PHE A 148 3.19 -17.92 -9.92
CA PHE A 148 3.36 -18.05 -8.47
C PHE A 148 4.82 -17.81 -8.09
N ASP A 149 5.03 -17.22 -6.92
CA ASP A 149 6.34 -17.14 -6.29
C ASP A 149 6.76 -18.51 -5.68
N PRO A 150 7.99 -18.63 -5.13
CA PRO A 150 8.44 -19.87 -4.50
C PRO A 150 7.59 -20.35 -3.31
N SER A 151 6.89 -19.44 -2.63
CA SER A 151 5.98 -19.74 -1.51
C SER A 151 4.61 -20.21 -1.98
N GLY A 152 4.26 -19.93 -3.25
CA GLY A 152 2.96 -20.21 -3.84
C GLY A 152 2.00 -19.02 -3.83
N ASP A 153 2.50 -17.81 -3.55
CA ASP A 153 1.74 -16.57 -3.59
C ASP A 153 1.69 -16.00 -5.01
N GLY A 154 0.63 -15.25 -5.31
CA GLY A 154 0.52 -14.52 -6.57
C GLY A 154 1.43 -13.29 -6.63
N PRO A 155 1.57 -12.65 -7.80
CA PRO A 155 2.45 -11.49 -7.94
C PRO A 155 1.97 -10.32 -7.06
N ALA A 156 2.88 -9.81 -6.22
CA ALA A 156 2.63 -8.74 -5.27
C ALA A 156 2.54 -7.38 -5.99
N ARG A 157 1.32 -6.98 -6.36
CA ARG A 157 1.03 -5.75 -7.10
C ARG A 157 -0.04 -4.95 -6.41
N TYR A 158 0.27 -3.70 -6.08
CA TYR A 158 -0.62 -2.82 -5.35
C TYR A 158 -0.62 -1.39 -5.92
N ASN A 159 -1.80 -0.79 -5.95
CA ASN A 159 -1.93 0.65 -6.07
C ASN A 159 -1.70 1.28 -4.70
N ILE A 160 -0.90 2.34 -4.66
CA ILE A 160 -0.85 3.22 -3.50
C ILE A 160 -1.89 4.31 -3.72
N ILE A 161 -2.88 4.35 -2.85
CA ILE A 161 -3.99 5.29 -2.91
C ILE A 161 -3.93 6.24 -1.74
N HIS A 162 -4.37 7.48 -1.98
CA HIS A 162 -4.34 8.56 -1.01
C HIS A 162 -5.73 9.19 -0.93
N PHE A 163 -6.28 9.30 0.28
CA PHE A 163 -7.54 9.97 0.52
C PHE A 163 -7.27 11.44 0.81
N LYS A 164 -7.57 12.30 -0.16
CA LYS A 164 -7.35 13.75 -0.03
C LYS A 164 -8.53 14.55 -0.52
N GLN A 165 -8.54 15.81 -0.12
CA GLN A 165 -9.44 16.80 -0.65
C GLN A 165 -8.90 17.34 -1.99
N LEU A 166 -9.72 17.32 -3.05
CA LEU A 166 -9.36 17.92 -4.35
C LEU A 166 -9.79 19.38 -4.45
N SER A 167 -10.87 19.73 -3.74
CA SER A 167 -11.41 21.07 -3.57
C SER A 167 -12.15 21.11 -2.25
N LEU A 168 -12.35 22.29 -1.66
CA LEU A 168 -12.99 22.43 -0.36
C LEU A 168 -14.29 21.60 -0.25
N GLY A 169 -14.32 20.64 0.69
CA GLY A 169 -15.45 19.73 0.93
C GLY A 169 -15.56 18.51 0.01
N ASN A 170 -14.71 18.37 -1.02
CA ASN A 170 -14.72 17.25 -1.96
C ASN A 170 -13.54 16.30 -1.72
N TYR A 171 -13.82 15.16 -1.09
CA TYR A 171 -12.83 14.15 -0.75
C TYR A 171 -12.88 12.96 -1.71
N GLN A 172 -11.71 12.51 -2.16
CA GLN A 172 -11.61 11.40 -3.09
C GLN A 172 -10.38 10.54 -2.79
N TRP A 173 -10.52 9.25 -3.10
CA TRP A 173 -9.39 8.35 -3.23
C TRP A 173 -8.73 8.57 -4.58
N VAL A 174 -7.46 8.97 -4.57
CA VAL A 174 -6.65 9.10 -5.77
C VAL A 174 -5.50 8.11 -5.74
N ARG A 175 -5.09 7.60 -6.90
CA ARG A 175 -3.86 6.83 -7.00
C ARG A 175 -2.67 7.77 -7.01
N VAL A 176 -1.73 7.56 -6.08
CA VAL A 176 -0.49 8.37 -5.95
C VAL A 176 0.77 7.57 -6.24
N GLY A 177 0.63 6.25 -6.43
CA GLY A 177 1.77 5.40 -6.74
C GLY A 177 1.39 3.95 -6.98
N GLU A 178 2.42 3.12 -7.01
CA GLU A 178 2.33 1.67 -7.17
C GLU A 178 3.45 0.97 -6.43
N TYR A 179 3.17 -0.27 -6.04
CA TYR A 179 4.15 -1.23 -5.58
C TYR A 179 4.08 -2.44 -6.50
N ASP A 180 5.20 -2.76 -7.15
CA ASP A 180 5.31 -3.88 -8.09
C ASP A 180 6.56 -4.69 -7.76
N GLU A 181 6.37 -5.92 -7.29
CA GLU A 181 7.44 -6.92 -7.08
C GLU A 181 8.67 -6.40 -6.31
N GLY A 182 8.46 -5.62 -5.24
CA GLY A 182 9.54 -5.09 -4.40
C GLY A 182 9.88 -3.62 -4.65
N GLU A 183 9.41 -3.04 -5.75
CA GLU A 183 9.69 -1.65 -6.10
C GLU A 183 8.50 -0.75 -5.75
N LEU A 184 8.71 0.20 -4.84
CA LEU A 184 7.74 1.24 -4.50
C LEU A 184 8.00 2.50 -5.33
N ARG A 185 7.00 2.92 -6.11
CA ARG A 185 7.03 4.16 -6.89
C ARG A 185 5.92 5.09 -6.41
N LEU A 186 6.30 6.23 -5.85
CA LEU A 186 5.38 7.25 -5.36
C LEU A 186 5.56 8.56 -6.13
N ASN A 187 4.44 9.16 -6.53
CA ASN A 187 4.43 10.53 -6.99
C ASN A 187 4.25 11.47 -5.80
N MET A 188 5.36 11.91 -5.22
CA MET A 188 5.37 12.79 -4.05
C MET A 188 4.61 14.11 -4.27
N LYS A 189 4.45 14.58 -5.52
CA LYS A 189 3.69 15.80 -5.83
C LYS A 189 2.19 15.63 -5.65
N GLU A 190 1.70 14.40 -5.71
CA GLU A 190 0.28 14.08 -5.52
C GLU A 190 -0.10 13.81 -4.07
N ILE A 191 0.89 13.66 -3.18
CA ILE A 191 0.68 13.39 -1.76
C ILE A 191 0.49 14.71 -1.04
N GLN A 192 -0.71 14.91 -0.49
CA GLN A 192 -1.08 16.10 0.26
C GLN A 192 -1.98 15.71 1.43
N PHE A 193 -1.52 15.93 2.66
CA PHE A 193 -2.24 15.52 3.86
C PHE A 193 -3.39 16.46 4.23
N ARG A 194 -3.26 17.76 3.92
CA ARG A 194 -4.33 18.76 4.10
C ARG A 194 -4.33 19.72 2.91
N LEU A 195 -5.51 20.11 2.42
CA LEU A 195 -5.65 20.99 1.23
C LEU A 195 -4.79 22.29 1.30
N LEU A 196 -4.68 22.90 2.48
CA LEU A 196 -3.94 24.16 2.69
C LEU A 196 -2.49 23.96 3.17
N GLN A 197 -2.04 22.71 3.33
CA GLN A 197 -0.72 22.38 3.84
C GLN A 197 0.10 21.69 2.75
N THR A 198 1.23 22.28 2.39
CA THR A 198 2.16 21.71 1.39
C THR A 198 3.27 20.89 2.02
N GLN A 199 3.54 21.08 3.31
CA GLN A 199 4.56 20.32 4.03
C GLN A 199 4.03 18.97 4.47
N LEU A 200 4.83 17.94 4.23
CA LEU A 200 4.56 16.58 4.72
C LEU A 200 4.72 16.56 6.25
N PRO A 201 3.87 15.82 6.97
CA PRO A 201 4.02 15.66 8.41
C PRO A 201 5.26 14.82 8.71
N GLU A 202 6.04 15.26 9.69
CA GLU A 202 7.11 14.47 10.26
C GLU A 202 6.55 13.61 11.41
N SER A 203 6.88 12.32 11.40
CA SER A 203 6.49 11.39 12.47
C SER A 203 7.74 10.95 13.24
N VAL A 204 8.38 11.91 13.91
CA VAL A 204 9.56 11.69 14.73
C VAL A 204 9.24 11.95 16.20
N CYS A 205 9.80 11.14 17.10
CA CYS A 205 9.59 11.31 18.55
C CYS A 205 10.34 12.53 19.09
N SER A 206 11.56 12.76 18.58
CA SER A 206 12.44 13.83 19.01
C SER A 206 13.02 14.50 17.77
N LEU A 207 12.98 15.83 17.73
CA LEU A 207 13.62 16.58 16.66
C LEU A 207 15.16 16.42 16.75
N PRO A 208 15.89 16.59 15.63
CA PRO A 208 17.34 16.64 15.66
C PRO A 208 17.85 17.69 16.65
N CYS A 209 18.87 17.35 17.44
CA CYS A 209 19.45 18.29 18.40
C CYS A 209 20.17 19.44 17.70
N GLU A 210 20.16 20.61 18.34
CA GLU A 210 20.82 21.80 17.82
C GLU A 210 22.35 21.65 17.80
N ILE A 211 23.01 22.58 17.12
CA ILE A 211 24.46 22.62 17.07
C ILE A 211 25.00 22.87 18.49
N GLY A 212 25.97 22.06 18.92
CA GLY A 212 26.52 22.10 20.29
C GLY A 212 25.74 21.32 21.34
N GLN A 213 24.68 20.60 20.94
CA GLN A 213 23.94 19.67 21.77
C GLN A 213 24.22 18.21 21.42
N ALA A 214 24.32 17.37 22.44
CA ALA A 214 24.40 15.92 22.30
C ALA A 214 23.05 15.26 22.64
N LYS A 215 22.85 14.06 22.08
CA LYS A 215 21.65 13.22 22.27
C LYS A 215 21.81 12.32 23.49
N LYS A 216 20.76 12.21 24.29
CA LYS A 216 20.64 11.18 25.32
C LYS A 216 19.36 10.39 25.10
N TYR A 217 19.49 9.13 24.73
CA TYR A 217 18.34 8.24 24.54
C TYR A 217 17.52 8.08 25.82
N VAL A 218 16.21 8.02 25.66
CA VAL A 218 15.28 7.71 26.74
C VAL A 218 15.42 6.22 27.06
N GLU A 219 15.51 5.87 28.35
CA GLU A 219 15.64 4.46 28.76
C GLU A 219 14.43 3.64 28.30
N GLY A 220 14.69 2.57 27.54
CA GLY A 220 13.65 1.70 26.99
C GLY A 220 13.16 2.09 25.59
N ASP A 221 13.52 3.27 25.07
CA ASP A 221 13.13 3.75 23.74
C ASP A 221 14.34 3.91 22.82
N SER A 222 14.20 3.43 21.57
CA SER A 222 15.26 3.52 20.56
C SER A 222 15.17 4.76 19.65
N CYS A 223 13.99 5.38 19.57
CA CYS A 223 13.71 6.49 18.65
C CYS A 223 13.58 7.85 19.35
N CYS A 224 13.55 7.86 20.68
CA CYS A 224 13.30 9.06 21.48
C CYS A 224 14.57 9.45 22.24
N TRP A 225 14.92 10.73 22.21
CA TRP A 225 16.07 11.26 22.91
C TRP A 225 15.80 12.66 23.48
N HIS A 226 16.56 13.02 24.50
CA HIS A 226 16.66 14.39 24.98
C HIS A 226 17.95 15.02 24.46
N CYS A 227 17.86 16.29 24.08
CA CYS A 227 19.04 17.08 23.72
C CYS A 227 19.57 17.78 24.97
N PHE A 228 20.88 17.71 25.18
CA PHE A 228 21.55 18.44 26.26
C PHE A 228 22.75 19.21 25.73
N ASN A 229 22.99 20.40 26.29
CA ASN A 229 24.08 21.26 25.88
C ASN A 229 25.43 20.71 26.37
N CYS A 230 26.43 20.69 25.50
CA CYS A 230 27.81 20.48 25.94
C CYS A 230 28.27 21.67 26.80
N THR A 231 29.02 21.38 27.86
CA THR A 231 29.44 22.40 28.85
C THR A 231 30.44 23.41 28.27
N GLN A 232 30.87 24.40 29.07
CA GLN A 232 31.73 25.50 28.62
C GLN A 232 33.05 25.05 27.96
N TYR A 233 33.59 23.90 28.35
CA TYR A 233 34.87 23.37 27.86
C TYR A 233 34.71 22.17 26.94
N GLN A 234 33.47 21.88 26.52
CA GLN A 234 33.14 20.72 25.70
C GLN A 234 32.62 21.10 24.33
N ILE A 235 33.00 20.30 23.35
CA ILE A 235 32.40 20.26 22.02
C ILE A 235 31.57 18.99 21.87
N ARG A 236 30.58 19.01 20.97
CA ARG A 236 29.91 17.77 20.56
C ARG A 236 30.90 16.90 19.81
N ASP A 237 30.94 15.60 20.12
CA ASP A 237 31.80 14.68 19.39
C ASP A 237 31.41 14.66 17.89
N PRO A 238 32.38 14.81 16.95
CA PRO A 238 32.10 14.81 15.51
C PRO A 238 31.63 13.47 14.93
N LEU A 239 31.92 12.37 15.62
CA LEU A 239 31.61 10.99 15.23
C LEU A 239 30.46 10.40 16.06
N ASP A 240 30.32 10.82 17.32
CA ASP A 240 29.28 10.33 18.24
C ASP A 240 28.36 11.46 18.71
N GLU A 241 27.16 11.55 18.11
CA GLU A 241 26.17 12.56 18.47
C GLU A 241 25.65 12.45 19.91
N THR A 242 25.99 11.39 20.65
CA THR A 242 25.58 11.19 22.05
C THR A 242 26.60 11.71 23.07
N GLN A 243 27.79 12.12 22.63
CA GLN A 243 28.89 12.51 23.52
C GLN A 243 29.27 13.99 23.42
N CYS A 244 29.68 14.52 24.57
CA CYS A 244 30.33 15.82 24.69
C CYS A 244 31.76 15.60 25.17
N ASN A 245 32.73 15.99 24.35
CA ASN A 245 34.14 15.79 24.62
C ASN A 245 34.79 17.09 25.10
N ASN A 246 35.68 16.98 26.08
CA ASN A 246 36.46 18.13 26.53
C ASN A 246 37.48 18.56 25.47
N CYS A 247 37.63 19.85 25.30
CA CYS A 247 38.71 20.42 24.49
C CYS A 247 40.09 20.14 25.13
N PRO A 248 41.13 19.92 24.30
CA PRO A 248 42.51 19.83 24.78
C PRO A 248 42.92 21.04 25.61
N LYS A 249 43.86 20.84 26.55
CA LYS A 249 44.40 21.95 27.34
C LYS A 249 45.05 22.99 26.40
N GLY A 250 44.81 24.27 26.68
CA GLY A 250 45.25 25.37 25.81
C GLY A 250 44.24 25.74 24.72
N THR A 251 43.10 25.04 24.65
CA THR A 251 42.02 25.33 23.69
C THR A 251 40.67 25.53 24.39
N ILE A 252 39.76 26.26 23.76
CA ILE A 252 38.36 26.47 24.18
C ILE A 252 37.41 26.15 23.02
N PRO A 253 36.19 25.67 23.29
CA PRO A 253 35.18 25.50 22.25
C PRO A 253 34.89 26.82 21.52
N ASP A 254 34.64 26.72 20.22
CA ASP A 254 34.06 27.81 19.43
C ASP A 254 32.62 28.12 19.89
N HIS A 255 32.03 29.21 19.38
CA HIS A 255 30.67 29.63 19.72
C HIS A 255 29.63 28.51 19.49
N ASN A 256 29.83 27.69 18.46
CA ASN A 256 28.93 26.61 18.09
C ASN A 256 29.28 25.27 18.77
N LYS A 257 30.34 25.22 19.59
CA LYS A 257 30.80 24.01 20.29
C LYS A 257 31.02 22.81 19.35
N GLN A 258 31.57 23.06 18.17
CA GLN A 258 31.93 22.07 17.16
C GLN A 258 33.45 21.87 17.09
N PHE A 259 34.23 22.91 17.37
CA PHE A 259 35.68 22.92 17.22
C PHE A 259 36.34 23.50 18.46
N CYS A 260 37.55 23.01 18.77
CA CYS A 260 38.39 23.60 19.81
C CYS A 260 39.36 24.60 19.17
N LEU A 261 39.33 25.84 19.65
CA LEU A 261 40.17 26.94 19.20
C LEU A 261 41.26 27.23 20.24
N GLU A 262 42.48 27.55 19.80
CA GLU A 262 43.55 27.93 20.71
C GLU A 262 43.20 29.22 21.48
N ILE A 263 43.51 29.23 22.77
CA ILE A 263 43.36 30.43 23.59
C ILE A 263 44.47 31.40 23.18
N PRO A 264 44.15 32.63 22.76
CA PRO A 264 45.16 33.59 22.36
C PRO A 264 46.06 33.95 23.55
N GLU A 265 47.37 33.92 23.31
CA GLU A 265 48.34 34.35 24.30
C GLU A 265 48.24 35.87 24.52
N VAL A 266 48.09 36.28 25.77
CA VAL A 266 48.15 37.67 26.16
C VAL A 266 49.46 37.92 26.87
N PHE A 267 50.35 38.68 26.24
CA PHE A 267 51.61 39.08 26.84
C PHE A 267 51.39 40.30 27.74
N LEU A 268 51.99 40.27 28.93
CA LEU A 268 52.04 41.45 29.80
C LEU A 268 52.97 42.48 29.14
N ARG A 269 52.40 43.58 28.67
CA ARG A 269 53.17 44.69 28.10
C ARG A 269 53.74 45.56 29.22
N ALA A 270 54.94 46.10 29.03
CA ALA A 270 55.59 46.96 30.03
C ALA A 270 54.77 48.21 30.35
N GLU A 271 53.95 48.66 29.40
CA GLU A 271 53.06 49.82 29.52
C GLU A 271 51.72 49.47 30.19
N SER A 272 51.47 48.20 30.52
CA SER A 272 50.25 47.78 31.18
C SER A 272 50.20 48.32 32.62
N PRO A 273 49.07 48.90 33.07
CA PRO A 273 48.89 49.29 34.47
C PRO A 273 49.15 48.14 35.47
N TRP A 274 48.90 46.90 35.04
CA TRP A 274 49.17 45.68 35.81
C TRP A 274 50.67 45.35 35.91
N ALA A 275 51.49 45.81 34.96
CA ALA A 275 52.95 45.66 34.98
C ALA A 275 53.63 46.79 35.78
N ILE A 276 53.00 47.97 35.82
CA ILE A 276 53.53 49.18 36.49
C ILE A 276 53.11 49.22 37.98
N GLY A 277 52.14 48.42 38.39
CA GLY A 277 51.64 48.36 39.77
C GLY A 277 52.44 47.45 40.71
N ASN A 278 53.57 47.95 41.23
CA ASN A 278 54.09 47.58 42.55
C ASN A 278 55.08 48.65 43.01
N PHE A 279 54.57 49.73 43.62
CA PHE A 279 55.19 50.51 44.70
C PHE A 279 54.11 51.31 45.43
#